data_AF-A0A015SQG9-F1
#
_entry.id   AF-A0A015SQG9-F1
#
_cell.length_a   1.000
_cell.length_b   1.000
_cell.length_c   1.000
_cell.angle_alpha   90.00
_cell.angle_beta   90.00
_cell.angle_gamma   90.00
#
_symmetry.space_group_name_H-M   'P 1'
#
loop_
_entity.id
_entity.type
_entity.pdbx_description
1 polymer ?
#
loop_
_entity_poly.entity_id
_entity_poly.type
_entity_poly.pdbx_seq_one_letter_code
_entity_poly.pdbx_strand_id
1 'polypeptide(L)' 'MDETIALPRGYRLAGEPRSEQKAAPAADFEGSLQQVGNKLVLKQKLALKKRIYRAADWEGFRAAVNAYKSFADYLIVKL' A
#
# COMPACT_ATOMS: atom_id res chain seq x y z
N MET A 1 -5.51 -7.01 -1.85
CA MET A 1 -6.14 -6.33 -2.98
C MET A 1 -5.04 -6.10 -3.98
N ASP A 2 -5.25 -6.64 -5.17
CA ASP A 2 -4.30 -6.53 -6.26
C ASP A 2 -5.03 -5.80 -7.38
N GLU A 3 -4.50 -4.65 -7.76
CA GLU A 3 -5.08 -3.79 -8.77
C GLU A 3 -4.07 -3.56 -9.88
N THR A 4 -4.56 -3.59 -11.11
CA THR A 4 -3.75 -3.33 -12.30
C THR A 4 -4.46 -2.32 -13.18
N ILE A 5 -3.84 -1.16 -13.37
CA ILE A 5 -4.39 -0.04 -14.11
C ILE A 5 -3.62 0.09 -15.41
N ALA A 6 -4.33 0.05 -16.55
CA ALA A 6 -3.71 0.33 -17.84
C ALA A 6 -3.53 1.84 -18.01
N LEU A 7 -2.30 2.29 -18.26
CA LEU A 7 -1.97 3.67 -18.50
C LEU A 7 -2.15 4.02 -20.00
N PRO A 8 -2.71 5.19 -20.33
CA PRO A 8 -2.71 5.69 -21.69
C PRO A 8 -1.27 5.91 -22.19
N ARG A 9 -1.09 5.99 -23.51
CA ARG A 9 0.24 6.24 -24.10
C ARG A 9 0.82 7.56 -23.58
N GLY A 10 2.11 7.54 -23.26
CA GLY A 10 2.84 8.71 -22.72
C GLY A 10 2.87 8.77 -21.20
N TYR A 11 1.84 8.26 -20.52
CA TYR A 11 1.75 8.34 -19.07
C TYR A 11 2.74 7.42 -18.36
N ARG A 12 3.31 7.94 -17.27
CA ARG A 12 4.19 7.19 -16.37
C ARG A 12 3.82 7.47 -14.92
N LEU A 13 4.19 6.54 -14.05
CA LEU A 13 4.10 6.73 -12.61
C LEU A 13 4.87 8.00 -12.24
N ALA A 14 4.20 8.92 -11.54
CA ALA A 14 4.86 10.11 -11.03
C ALA A 14 5.60 9.74 -9.74
N GLY A 15 6.87 9.38 -9.87
CA GLY A 15 7.74 9.02 -8.76
C GLY A 15 8.35 7.63 -8.92
N GLU A 16 9.05 7.19 -7.89
CA GLU A 16 9.72 5.89 -7.88
C GLU A 16 8.77 4.75 -7.48
N PRO A 17 9.04 3.52 -7.94
CA PRO A 17 8.42 2.33 -7.39
C PRO A 17 8.54 2.30 -5.87
N ARG A 18 7.45 1.94 -5.19
CA ARG A 18 7.39 1.91 -3.73
C ARG A 18 7.14 0.48 -3.26
N SER A 19 7.82 0.10 -2.19
CA SER A 19 7.56 -1.13 -1.45
C SER A 19 7.65 -0.83 0.05
N GLU A 20 6.67 -1.30 0.81
CA GLU A 20 6.65 -1.10 2.26
C GLU A 20 6.05 -2.33 2.96
N GLN A 21 6.62 -2.66 4.12
CA GLN A 21 6.13 -3.70 4.99
C GLN A 21 6.11 -3.21 6.43
N LYS A 22 5.05 -3.54 7.16
CA LYS A 22 4.92 -3.38 8.61
C LYS A 22 4.50 -4.71 9.18
N ALA A 23 5.23 -5.19 10.19
CA ALA A 23 4.86 -6.39 10.91
C ALA A 23 4.66 -6.04 12.38
N ALA A 24 3.49 -6.39 12.94
CA ALA A 24 3.20 -6.21 14.36
C ALA A 24 2.29 -7.33 14.89
N PRO A 25 2.25 -7.54 16.22
CA PRO A 25 1.36 -8.55 16.81
C PRO A 25 -0.13 -8.32 16.52
N ALA A 26 -0.54 -7.07 16.32
CA ALA A 26 -1.94 -6.69 16.17
C ALA A 26 -2.38 -6.51 14.71
N ALA A 27 -1.46 -6.10 13.84
CA ALA A 27 -1.71 -5.94 12.41
C ALA A 27 -0.42 -5.97 11.61
N ASP A 28 -0.50 -6.50 10.38
CA ASP A 28 0.57 -6.39 9.39
C ASP A 28 0.08 -5.62 8.16
N PHE A 29 1.01 -4.98 7.47
CA PHE A 29 0.80 -4.39 6.17
C PHE A 29 1.93 -4.79 5.21
N GLU A 30 1.55 -5.10 3.97
CA GLU A 30 2.45 -5.26 2.84
C GLU A 30 1.88 -4.48 1.67
N GLY A 31 2.69 -3.62 1.05
CA GLY A 31 2.27 -2.78 -0.07
C GLY A 31 3.39 -2.64 -1.09
N SER A 32 3.05 -2.76 -2.38
CA SER A 32 3.94 -2.42 -3.48
C SER A 32 3.21 -1.71 -4.61
N LEU A 33 3.88 -0.72 -5.20
CA LEU A 33 3.42 0.05 -6.33
C LEU A 33 4.55 0.14 -7.35
N GLN A 34 4.29 -0.33 -8.57
CA GLN A 34 5.28 -0.33 -9.63
C GLN A 34 4.63 -0.24 -11.00
N GLN A 35 5.32 0.37 -11.96
CA GLN A 35 4.92 0.37 -13.36
C GLN A 35 5.61 -0.79 -14.09
N VAL A 36 4.83 -1.63 -14.77
CA VAL A 36 5.29 -2.71 -15.64
C VAL A 36 4.80 -2.42 -17.06
N GLY A 37 5.68 -1.92 -17.92
CA GLY A 37 5.31 -1.47 -19.26
C GLY A 37 4.31 -0.30 -19.20
N ASN A 38 3.15 -0.47 -19.82
CA ASN A 38 2.05 0.51 -19.77
C ASN A 38 1.03 0.21 -18.66
N LYS A 39 1.36 -0.62 -17.67
CA LYS A 39 0.45 -0.96 -16.58
C LYS A 39 1.03 -0.53 -15.25
N LEU A 40 0.21 0.06 -14.40
CA LEU A 40 0.52 0.30 -13.01
C LEU A 40 -0.03 -0.87 -12.19
N VAL A 41 0.83 -1.51 -11.41
CA VAL A 41 0.49 -2.66 -10.56
C VAL A 41 0.59 -2.21 -9.11
N LEU A 42 -0.56 -2.20 -8.43
CA LEU A 42 -0.69 -1.94 -7.01
C LEU A 42 -1.03 -3.27 -6.31
N LYS A 43 -0.19 -3.70 -5.38
CA LYS A 43 -0.49 -4.81 -4.48
C LYS A 43 -0.52 -4.28 -3.07
N GLN A 44 -1.58 -4.60 -2.33
CA GLN A 44 -1.68 -4.21 -0.94
C GLN A 44 -2.43 -5.24 -0.11
N LYS A 45 -1.91 -5.53 1.07
CA LYS A 45 -2.50 -6.46 2.02
C LYS A 45 -2.39 -5.88 3.42
N LEU A 46 -3.54 -5.63 4.03
CA LEU A 46 -3.65 -5.29 5.44
C LEU A 46 -4.25 -6.49 6.17
N ALA A 47 -3.51 -7.05 7.13
CA ALA A 47 -3.94 -8.18 7.92
C ALA A 47 -4.19 -7.73 9.37
N LEU A 48 -5.45 -7.73 9.79
CA LEU A 48 -5.83 -7.44 11.17
C LEU A 48 -5.88 -8.76 11.96
N LYS A 49 -4.97 -8.93 12.93
CA LYS A 49 -4.75 -10.20 13.63
C LYS A 49 -5.59 -10.36 14.90
N LYS A 50 -6.15 -9.27 15.42
CA LYS A 50 -6.90 -9.24 16.67
C LYS A 50 -8.28 -8.64 16.46
N ARG A 51 -9.27 -9.12 17.22
CA ARG A 51 -10.62 -8.51 17.29
C ARG A 51 -10.75 -7.50 18.43
N ILE A 52 -9.95 -7.67 19.48
CA ILE A 52 -9.89 -6.79 20.65
C ILE A 52 -8.44 -6.30 20.75
N TYR A 53 -8.27 -4.98 20.80
CA TYR A 53 -6.97 -4.33 20.85
C TYR A 53 -6.71 -3.80 22.26
N ARG A 54 -5.50 -4.05 22.79
CA ARG A 54 -5.04 -3.43 24.04
C ARG A 54 -4.32 -2.12 23.74
N ALA A 55 -4.11 -1.28 24.74
CA ALA A 55 -3.33 -0.04 24.59
C ALA A 55 -1.95 -0.30 23.96
N ALA A 56 -1.26 -1.37 24.37
CA ALA A 56 0.04 -1.76 23.81
C ALA A 56 -0.01 -2.18 22.32
N ASP A 57 -1.18 -2.54 21.80
CA ASP A 57 -1.36 -2.92 20.40
C ASP A 57 -1.52 -1.69 19.47
N TRP A 58 -1.79 -0.51 20.05
CA TRP A 58 -2.21 0.67 19.30
C TRP A 58 -1.16 1.14 18.30
N GLU A 59 0.10 1.22 18.72
CA GLU A 59 1.18 1.74 17.87
C GLU A 59 1.35 0.88 16.60
N GLY A 60 1.48 -0.44 16.75
CA GLY A 60 1.63 -1.36 15.62
C GLY A 60 0.39 -1.40 14.72
N PHE A 61 -0.80 -1.40 15.31
CA PHE A 61 -2.05 -1.30 14.55
C PHE A 61 -2.12 -0.01 13.72
N ARG A 62 -1.86 1.14 14.36
CA ARG A 62 -1.89 2.44 13.70
C ARG A 62 -0.85 2.53 12.59
N ALA A 63 0.36 2.01 12.81
CA ALA A 63 1.41 1.99 11.80
C ALA A 63 0.98 1.19 10.55
N ALA A 64 0.44 -0.02 10.71
CA ALA A 64 -0.03 -0.84 9.61
C ALA A 64 -1.20 -0.18 8.84
N VAL A 65 -2.17 0.39 9.55
CA VAL A 65 -3.32 1.07 8.93
C VAL A 65 -2.90 2.35 8.21
N ASN A 66 -1.98 3.13 8.78
CA ASN A 66 -1.47 4.34 8.12
C ASN A 66 -0.65 4.02 6.88
N ALA A 67 0.17 2.96 6.93
CA ALA A 67 0.90 2.49 5.77
C ALA A 67 -0.08 2.11 4.64
N TYR A 68 -1.12 1.34 4.96
CA TYR A 68 -2.19 1.01 4.01
C TYR A 68 -2.85 2.26 3.39
N LYS A 69 -3.23 3.24 4.20
CA LYS A 69 -3.85 4.49 3.70
C LYS A 69 -2.92 5.27 2.78
N SER A 70 -1.62 5.33 3.11
CA SER A 70 -0.64 6.09 2.34
C SER A 70 -0.42 5.59 0.90
N PHE A 71 -0.85 4.36 0.58
CA PHE A 71 -0.82 3.85 -0.80
C PHE A 71 -2.04 4.29 -1.61
N ALA A 72 -3.18 4.59 -0.97
CA ALA A 72 -4.35 5.15 -1.64
C ALA A 72 -4.10 6.60 -2.12
N ASP A 73 -3.32 7.37 -1.35
CA ASP A 73 -2.96 8.75 -1.70
C ASP A 73 -1.89 8.83 -2.81
N TYR A 74 -1.27 7.70 -3.17
CA TYR A 74 -0.07 7.67 -4.04
C TYR A 74 -0.39 7.54 -5.53
N LEU A 75 -1.66 7.44 -5.92
CA LEU A 75 -2.05 7.25 -7.32
C LEU A 75 -1.99 8.56 -8.13
N ILE A 76 -0.80 9.16 -8.22
CA ILE A 76 -0.54 10.32 -9.09
C ILE A 76 0.07 9.80 -10.39
N VAL A 77 -0.69 9.84 -11.48
CA VAL A 77 -0.20 9.56 -12.84
C VAL A 77 0.01 10.90 -13.55
N LYS A 78 1.20 11.12 -14.13
CA LYS A 78 1.52 12.33 -14.91
C LYS A 78 1.71 12.00 -16.40
N LEU A 79 1.38 12.97 -17.25
CA LEU A 79 1.63 12.98 -18.70
C LEU A 79 3.11 13.14 -19.02
#